data_AF-A0A1G1W5M6-F1
#
_entry.id   AF-A0A1G1W5M6-F1
#
_cell.length_a   1.000
_cell.length_b   1.000
_cell.length_c   1.000
_cell.angle_alpha   90.00
_cell.angle_beta   90.00
_cell.angle_gamma   90.00
#
_symmetry.space_group_name_H-M   'P 1'
#
loop_
_entity.id
_entity.type
_entity.pdbx_description
1 polymer ?
#
loop_
_entity_poly.entity_id
_entity_poly.type
_entity_poly.pdbx_seq_one_letter_code
_entity_poly.pdbx_strand_id
1 'polypeptide(L)'
;MIIVESKQHKQIAIKIAQIKETDYTSDKGVDVRTKTQAIEVEVDPNAFGHAKQQLAASTKTPYIAVPNKLVKQAVDATEGTRFGVMNENAKIVKRGRGR
;
A
#
# COMPACT_ATOMS: atom_id res chain seq x y z
N MET A 1 13.30 -12.87 -16.25
CA MET A 1 12.67 -11.56 -16.48
C MET A 1 12.91 -10.71 -15.24
N ILE A 2 13.76 -9.69 -15.32
CA ILE A 2 13.98 -8.77 -14.19
C ILE A 2 12.74 -7.88 -14.13
N ILE A 3 11.83 -8.13 -13.18
CA ILE A 3 10.74 -7.19 -12.92
C ILE A 3 11.40 -5.98 -12.26
N VAL A 4 11.73 -4.97 -13.06
CA VAL A 4 12.17 -3.67 -12.55
C VAL A 4 10.94 -3.01 -11.96
N GLU A 5 11.00 -2.69 -10.68
CA GLU A 5 9.98 -1.88 -10.01
C GLU A 5 9.76 -0.58 -10.79
N SER A 6 8.48 -0.21 -11.00
CA SER A 6 8.19 1.01 -11.76
C SER A 6 8.70 2.25 -11.03
N LYS A 7 9.20 3.24 -11.79
CA LYS A 7 9.63 4.54 -11.23
C LYS A 7 8.53 5.20 -10.39
N GLN A 8 7.27 5.05 -10.81
CA GLN A 8 6.13 5.62 -10.09
C GLN A 8 5.91 4.93 -8.74
N HIS A 9 5.98 3.59 -8.68
CA HIS A 9 5.88 2.83 -7.43
C HIS A 9 6.91 3.33 -6.42
N LYS A 10 8.19 3.34 -6.81
CA LYS A 10 9.29 3.78 -5.95
C LYS A 10 9.11 5.21 -5.45
N GLN A 11 8.67 6.13 -6.32
CA GLN A 11 8.42 7.52 -5.95
C GLN A 11 7.31 7.65 -4.90
N ILE A 12 6.21 6.89 -5.06
CA ILE A 12 5.10 6.89 -4.11
C ILE A 12 5.53 6.27 -2.78
N ALA A 13 6.23 5.15 -2.81
CA ALA A 13 6.70 4.45 -1.62
C ALA A 13 7.64 5.33 -0.78
N ILE A 14 8.65 5.94 -1.42
CA ILE A 14 9.58 6.89 -0.75
C ILE A 14 8.81 8.08 -0.17
N LYS A 15 7.88 8.67 -0.94
CA LYS A 15 7.09 9.82 -0.46
C LYS A 15 6.26 9.46 0.77
N ILE A 16 5.59 8.31 0.75
CA ILE A 16 4.80 7.84 1.89
C ILE A 16 5.71 7.57 3.09
N ALA A 17 6.85 6.93 2.88
CA ALA A 17 7.83 6.66 3.92
C ALA A 17 8.30 7.95 4.60
N GLN A 18 8.63 8.99 3.82
CA GLN A 18 8.97 10.31 4.32
C GLN A 18 7.84 10.96 5.15
N ILE A 19 6.60 10.97 4.64
CA ILE A 19 5.44 11.53 5.37
C ILE A 19 5.18 10.76 6.69
N LYS A 20 5.51 9.46 6.71
CA LYS A 20 5.31 8.57 7.85
C LYS A 20 6.55 8.46 8.75
N GLU A 21 7.60 9.24 8.47
CA GLU A 21 8.86 9.25 9.21
C GLU A 21 9.43 7.84 9.40
N THR A 22 9.44 7.06 8.32
CA THR A 22 9.95 5.68 8.28
C THR A 22 10.69 5.43 6.98
N ASP A 23 11.28 4.24 6.86
CA ASP A 23 12.00 3.82 5.67
C ASP A 23 11.12 3.04 4.69
N TYR A 24 11.43 3.19 3.41
CA TYR A 24 10.92 2.34 2.34
C TYR A 24 11.82 1.09 2.22
N THR A 25 11.20 -0.09 2.24
CA THR A 25 11.85 -1.39 2.11
C THR A 25 11.73 -1.86 0.66
N SER A 26 12.82 -1.81 -0.10
CA SER A 26 12.82 -2.18 -1.53
C SER A 26 12.88 -3.68 -1.82
N ASP A 27 13.13 -4.47 -0.78
CA ASP A 27 13.39 -5.90 -0.82
C ASP A 27 12.16 -6.68 -0.32
N LYS A 28 11.41 -7.23 -1.28
CA LYS A 28 10.33 -8.23 -1.17
C LYS A 28 9.46 -8.15 0.09
N GLY A 29 8.21 -7.76 -0.10
CA GLY A 29 7.19 -7.70 0.95
C GLY A 29 6.68 -6.28 1.10
N VAL A 30 6.03 -5.99 2.23
CA VAL A 30 5.41 -4.69 2.51
C VAL A 30 6.39 -3.54 2.30
N ASP A 31 6.07 -2.63 1.37
CA ASP A 31 6.92 -1.49 0.99
C ASP A 31 7.24 -0.54 2.16
N VAL A 32 6.24 -0.22 2.98
CA VAL A 32 6.38 0.74 4.08
C VAL A 32 5.76 0.19 5.36
N ARG A 33 6.54 0.20 6.45
CA ARG A 33 6.09 -0.23 7.78
C ARG A 33 6.24 0.91 8.76
N THR A 34 5.16 1.19 9.50
CA THR A 34 5.21 2.05 10.68
C THR A 34 4.98 1.22 11.94
N LYS A 35 4.94 1.85 13.11
CA LYS A 35 4.56 1.17 14.36
C LYS A 35 3.17 0.52 14.27
N THR A 36 2.24 1.11 13.51
CA THR A 36 0.81 0.70 13.50
C THR A 36 0.30 0.29 12.13
N GLN A 37 1.04 0.56 11.04
CA GLN A 37 0.59 0.38 9.66
C GLN A 37 1.57 -0.50 8.87
N ALA A 38 1.01 -1.33 7.99
CA ALA A 38 1.72 -2.00 6.92
C ALA A 38 1.13 -1.50 5.60
N ILE A 39 1.95 -0.96 4.72
CA ILE A 39 1.51 -0.26 3.50
C ILE A 39 2.20 -0.89 2.30
N GLU A 40 1.41 -1.37 1.36
CA GLU A 40 1.86 -1.83 0.04
C GLU A 40 1.43 -0.81 -1.00
N VAL A 41 2.34 -0.38 -1.86
CA VAL A 41 2.08 0.53 -2.97
C VAL A 41 1.68 -0.28 -4.19
N GLU A 42 0.63 0.15 -4.88
CA GLU A 42 0.22 -0.47 -6.14
C GLU A 42 -0.15 0.58 -7.18
N VAL A 43 0.48 0.50 -8.35
CA VAL A 43 0.24 1.40 -9.49
C VAL A 43 -0.56 0.74 -10.62
N ASP A 44 -0.90 -0.54 -10.45
CA ASP A 44 -1.75 -1.33 -11.37
C ASP A 44 -2.90 -1.99 -10.57
N PRO A 45 -4.16 -1.78 -10.94
CA PRO A 45 -5.30 -2.41 -10.27
C PRO A 45 -5.26 -3.95 -10.29
N ASN A 46 -4.61 -4.57 -11.27
CA ASN A 46 -4.49 -6.02 -11.35
C ASN A 46 -3.64 -6.61 -10.22
N ALA A 47 -2.79 -5.80 -9.59
CA ALA A 47 -1.89 -6.23 -8.52
C ALA A 47 -2.51 -6.14 -7.11
N PHE A 48 -3.70 -5.54 -6.96
CA PHE A 48 -4.37 -5.41 -5.65
C PHE A 48 -4.60 -6.75 -4.94
N GLY A 49 -4.80 -7.84 -5.71
CA GLY A 49 -4.88 -9.19 -5.16
C GLY A 49 -3.59 -9.63 -4.47
N HIS A 50 -2.44 -9.39 -5.12
CA HIS A 50 -1.12 -9.69 -4.58
C HIS A 50 -0.80 -8.80 -3.37
N ALA A 51 -1.09 -7.50 -3.42
CA ALA A 51 -0.94 -6.61 -2.26
C ALA A 51 -1.70 -7.13 -1.03
N LYS A 52 -2.94 -7.61 -1.21
CA LYS A 52 -3.72 -8.21 -0.11
C LYS A 52 -3.04 -9.45 0.47
N GLN A 53 -2.44 -10.30 -0.36
CA GLN A 53 -1.71 -11.50 0.10
C GLN A 53 -0.47 -11.11 0.90
N GLN A 54 0.32 -10.14 0.44
CA GLN A 54 1.51 -9.66 1.16
C GLN A 54 1.13 -9.04 2.52
N LEU A 55 0.09 -8.21 2.53
CA LEU A 55 -0.42 -7.56 3.73
C LEU A 55 -1.15 -8.53 4.66
N ALA A 56 -1.65 -9.67 4.17
CA ALA A 56 -2.39 -10.63 4.96
C ALA A 56 -1.57 -11.22 6.11
N ALA A 57 -0.25 -11.33 5.98
CA ALA A 57 0.63 -11.84 7.05
C ALA A 57 0.88 -10.82 8.17
N SER A 58 0.60 -9.53 7.94
CA SER A 58 0.88 -8.47 8.91
C SER A 58 -0.17 -8.41 10.04
N THR A 59 0.31 -8.30 11.28
CA THR A 59 -0.49 -7.95 12.47
C THR A 59 -0.83 -6.46 12.53
N LYS A 60 -0.13 -5.62 11.76
CA LYS A 60 -0.39 -4.17 11.68
C LYS A 60 -1.63 -3.89 10.83
N THR A 61 -2.15 -2.67 10.94
CA THR A 61 -3.27 -2.22 10.11
C THR A 61 -2.82 -2.14 8.64
N PRO A 62 -3.42 -2.91 7.73
CA PRO A 62 -2.93 -2.99 6.36
C PRO A 62 -3.55 -1.90 5.49
N TYR A 63 -2.75 -1.32 4.59
CA TYR A 63 -3.17 -0.32 3.61
C TYR A 63 -2.61 -0.65 2.24
N ILE A 64 -3.46 -0.55 1.22
CA ILE A 64 -3.02 -0.46 -0.17
C ILE A 64 -2.93 1.03 -0.50
N ALA A 65 -1.72 1.50 -0.82
CA ALA A 65 -1.44 2.85 -1.25
C ALA A 65 -1.44 2.94 -2.77
N VAL A 66 -2.23 3.85 -3.34
CA VAL A 66 -2.41 3.92 -4.79
C VAL A 66 -2.35 5.37 -5.29
N PRO A 67 -2.00 5.62 -6.58
CA PRO A 67 -2.22 6.91 -7.22
C PRO A 67 -3.69 7.35 -7.13
N ASN A 68 -3.95 8.67 -7.07
CA ASN A 68 -5.29 9.23 -6.87
C ASN A 68 -6.30 8.71 -7.91
N LYS A 69 -5.85 8.49 -9.15
CA LYS A 69 -6.67 7.92 -10.24
C LYS A 69 -7.20 6.50 -9.97
N LEU A 70 -6.54 5.73 -9.11
CA LEU A 70 -6.91 4.34 -8.80
C LEU A 70 -7.64 4.21 -7.45
N VAL A 71 -7.81 5.30 -6.70
CA VAL A 71 -8.41 5.28 -5.36
C VAL A 71 -9.79 4.61 -5.37
N LYS A 72 -10.64 4.94 -6.36
CA LYS A 72 -11.96 4.32 -6.47
C LYS A 72 -11.87 2.80 -6.62
N GLN A 73 -11.04 2.33 -7.55
CA GLN A 73 -10.86 0.89 -7.80
C GLN A 73 -10.29 0.18 -6.57
N ALA A 74 -9.37 0.80 -5.84
CA ALA A 74 -8.81 0.24 -4.61
C ALA A 74 -9.85 0.17 -3.48
N VAL A 75 -10.73 1.18 -3.37
CA VAL A 75 -11.84 1.18 -2.41
C VAL A 75 -12.80 0.05 -2.74
N ASP A 76 -13.24 -0.06 -4.00
CA ASP A 76 -14.15 -1.11 -4.47
C ASP A 76 -13.53 -2.50 -4.23
N ALA A 77 -12.25 -2.70 -4.59
CA ALA A 77 -11.54 -3.98 -4.45
C ALA A 77 -11.25 -4.42 -2.99
N THR A 78 -11.40 -3.50 -2.05
CA THR A 78 -11.19 -3.75 -0.62
C THR A 78 -12.48 -3.59 0.19
N GLU A 79 -13.62 -3.36 -0.43
CA GLU A 79 -14.92 -3.26 0.23
C GLU A 79 -15.23 -4.53 1.05
N GLY A 80 -15.84 -4.37 2.22
CA GLY A 80 -16.12 -5.48 3.14
C GLY A 80 -14.88 -6.12 3.80
N THR A 81 -13.66 -5.76 3.39
CA THR A 81 -12.42 -6.33 3.95
C THR A 81 -11.75 -5.42 4.98
N ARG A 82 -10.78 -5.98 5.74
CA ARG A 82 -9.95 -5.24 6.70
C ARG A 82 -8.92 -4.31 6.07
N PHE A 83 -8.69 -4.40 4.76
CA PHE A 83 -7.66 -3.62 4.06
C PHE A 83 -8.10 -2.16 3.91
N GLY A 84 -7.26 -1.24 4.37
CA GLY A 84 -7.44 0.18 4.17
C GLY A 84 -6.95 0.64 2.79
N VAL A 85 -7.35 1.85 2.41
CA VAL A 85 -6.87 2.50 1.17
C VAL A 85 -6.24 3.83 1.55
N MET A 86 -5.06 4.06 1.01
CA MET A 86 -4.28 5.29 1.14
C MET A 86 -3.99 5.83 -0.26
N ASN A 87 -3.93 7.15 -0.45
CA ASN A 87 -3.46 7.72 -1.71
C ASN A 87 -1.95 8.01 -1.69
N GLU A 88 -1.38 8.48 -2.81
CA GLU A 88 0.05 8.80 -2.92
C GLU A 88 0.55 9.96 -2.04
N ASN A 89 -0.37 10.66 -1.36
CA ASN A 89 -0.06 11.71 -0.39
C ASN A 89 -0.20 11.20 1.06
N ALA A 90 -0.21 9.88 1.25
CA ALA A 90 -0.44 9.21 2.52
C ALA A 90 -1.78 9.53 3.20
N LYS A 91 -2.75 10.10 2.47
CA LYS A 91 -4.10 10.37 2.98
C LYS A 91 -4.89 9.07 3.00
N ILE A 92 -5.43 8.74 4.16
CA ILE A 92 -6.31 7.58 4.32
C ILE A 92 -7.67 7.91 3.70
N VAL A 93 -8.07 7.13 2.71
CA VAL A 93 -9.37 7.23 2.02
C VAL A 93 -10.36 6.23 2.62
N LYS A 94 -9.90 5.01 2.88
CA LYS A 94 -10.66 3.95 3.58
C LYS A 94 -9.85 3.47 4.78
N ARG A 95 -10.47 3.46 5.96
CA ARG A 95 -9.81 2.97 7.18
C ARG A 95 -9.60 1.46 7.10
N GLY A 96 -8.36 1.02 7.33
CA GLY A 96 -8.03 -0.39 7.55
C GLY A 96 -8.33 -0.81 8.99
N ARG A 97 -8.28 -2.12 9.25
CA ARG A 97 -8.41 -2.69 10.60
C ARG A 97 -7.26 -3.66 10.86
N GLY A 98 -6.65 -3.55 12.04
CA GLY A 98 -5.69 -4.52 12.56
C GLY A 98 -6.32 -5.89 12.76
N ARG A 99 -5.48 -6.90 13.02
CA ARG A 99 -5.94 -8.20 13.51
C ARG A 99 -6.02 -8.20 15.02
#